data_AF-A0A2A5AA97-F1
#
_entry.id   AF-A0A2A5AA97-F1
#
_cell.length_a   1.000
_cell.length_b   1.000
_cell.length_c   1.000
_cell.angle_alpha   90.00
_cell.angle_beta   90.00
_cell.angle_gamma   90.00
#
_symmetry.space_group_name_H-M   'P 1'
#
loop_
_entity.id
_entity.type
_entity.pdbx_description
1 polymer ?
#
loop_
_entity_poly.entity_id
_entity_poly.type
_entity_poly.pdbx_seq_one_letter_code
_entity_poly.pdbx_strand_id
1 'polypeptide(L)' 'MIPMKLRRSRVLVEASPIDKIWGFGLAHDDPVSENPSTWKGQNRLGFALMAVRDELKGTLDA' A
#
# COMPACT_ATOMS: atom_id res chain seq x y z
N MET A 1 5.54 -4.71 6.02
CA MET A 1 5.05 -4.47 4.64
C MET A 1 4.87 -5.81 3.93
N ILE A 2 3.64 -6.31 3.82
CA ILE A 2 3.33 -7.62 3.23
C ILE A 2 2.62 -7.39 1.90
N PRO A 3 3.15 -7.84 0.76
CA PRO A 3 2.46 -7.73 -0.52
C PRO A 3 1.38 -8.81 -0.60
N MET A 4 0.10 -8.42 -0.67
CA MET A 4 -1.03 -9.36 -0.85
C MET A 4 -1.12 -9.94 -2.29
N LYS A 5 0.02 -10.25 -2.95
CA LYS A 5 0.27 -10.74 -4.33
C LYS A 5 0.72 -9.70 -5.37
N LEU A 6 1.78 -10.03 -6.11
CA LEU A 6 2.37 -9.24 -7.22
C LEU A 6 1.41 -9.13 -8.41
N ARG A 7 0.79 -7.96 -8.63
CA ARG A 7 0.25 -7.56 -9.95
C ARG A 7 0.25 -6.03 -10.05
N ARG A 8 0.58 -5.50 -11.24
CA ARG A 8 0.86 -4.07 -11.51
C ARG A 8 -0.25 -3.09 -11.12
N SER A 9 -1.50 -3.54 -10.99
CA SER A 9 -2.68 -2.70 -10.70
C SER A 9 -3.08 -2.63 -9.23
N ARG A 10 -2.25 -3.14 -8.31
CA ARG A 10 -2.58 -3.17 -6.87
C ARG A 10 -1.94 -2.01 -6.12
N VAL A 11 -2.67 -1.54 -5.12
CA VAL A 11 -2.19 -0.58 -4.11
C VAL A 11 -1.32 -1.33 -3.09
N LEU A 12 -0.11 -0.85 -2.85
CA LEU A 12 0.74 -1.35 -1.77
C LEU A 12 0.31 -0.71 -0.46
N VAL A 13 0.22 -1.50 0.61
CA VAL A 13 -0.17 -1.02 1.94
C VAL A 13 0.78 -1.45 3.05
N GLU A 14 0.97 -0.60 4.04
CA GLU A 14 1.66 -0.94 5.29
C GLU A 14 0.62 -1.32 6.37
N ALA A 15 0.68 -2.58 6.81
CA ALA A 15 -0.34 -3.22 7.65
C ALA A 15 -0.09 -3.05 9.15
N SER A 16 0.01 -1.80 9.58
CA SER A 16 0.05 -1.45 11.00
C SER A 16 -1.34 -1.01 11.48
N PRO A 17 -1.91 -1.69 12.49
CA PRO A 17 -3.14 -1.23 13.16
C PRO A 17 -2.97 0.10 13.90
N ILE A 18 -1.73 0.42 14.29
CA ILE A 18 -1.41 1.57 15.15
C ILE A 18 -0.97 2.77 14.31
N ASP A 19 -0.23 2.53 13.22
CA ASP A 19 0.25 3.60 12.34
C ASP A 19 -0.81 3.99 11.30
N LYS A 20 -1.44 5.14 11.53
CA LYS A 20 -2.46 5.72 10.64
C LYS A 20 -1.90 6.76 9.67
N ILE A 21 -0.61 7.08 9.74
CA ILE A 21 0.03 8.06 8.85
C ILE A 21 0.74 7.32 7.72
N TRP A 22 1.61 6.38 8.07
CA TRP A 22 2.36 5.58 7.11
C TRP A 22 1.63 4.30 6.72
N GLY A 23 0.86 3.72 7.65
CA GLY A 23 0.02 2.54 7.44
C GLY A 23 -1.43 2.84 7.08
N PHE A 24 -2.17 1.77 6.75
CA PHE A 24 -3.62 1.85 6.46
C PHE A 24 -4.52 1.63 7.69
N GLY A 25 -3.92 1.41 8.87
CA GLY A 25 -4.63 1.41 10.15
C GLY A 25 -5.43 0.15 10.46
N LEU A 26 -5.14 -0.98 9.79
CA LEU A 26 -5.68 -2.31 10.13
C LEU A 26 -4.55 -3.35 10.10
N ALA A 27 -4.80 -4.50 10.74
CA ALA A 27 -3.90 -5.63 10.67
C ALA A 27 -3.99 -6.31 9.29
N HIS A 28 -2.94 -7.06 8.92
CA HIS A 28 -2.87 -7.75 7.63
C HIS A 28 -3.96 -8.83 7.45
N ASP A 29 -4.45 -9.38 8.57
CA ASP A 29 -5.42 -10.46 8.70
C ASP A 29 -6.80 -9.94 9.11
N ASP A 30 -6.97 -8.62 9.18
CA ASP A 30 -8.26 -8.02 9.42
C ASP A 30 -9.23 -8.40 8.28
N PRO A 31 -10.41 -8.98 8.57
CA PRO A 31 -11.34 -9.45 7.55
C PRO A 31 -11.80 -8.37 6.56
N VAL A 32 -11.72 -7.09 6.96
CA VAL A 32 -12.11 -5.96 6.11
C VAL A 32 -10.93 -5.25 5.45
N SER A 33 -9.71 -5.76 5.62
CA SER A 33 -8.48 -5.15 5.08
C SER A 33 -8.48 -5.00 3.56
N GLU A 34 -9.17 -5.88 2.83
CA GLU A 34 -9.27 -5.82 1.38
C GLU A 34 -10.21 -4.71 0.88
N ASN A 35 -11.00 -4.08 1.76
CA ASN A 35 -11.92 -3.00 1.39
C ASN A 35 -11.29 -1.63 1.73
N PRO A 36 -10.84 -0.83 0.74
CA PRO A 36 -10.22 0.47 1.00
C PRO A 36 -11.09 1.47 1.76
N SER A 37 -12.42 1.34 1.67
CA SER A 37 -13.35 2.21 2.41
C SER A 37 -13.33 1.98 3.92
N THR A 38 -12.74 0.87 4.40
CA THR A 38 -12.63 0.56 5.83
C THR A 38 -11.28 0.98 6.43
N TRP A 39 -10.34 1.42 5.59
CA TRP A 39 -9.01 1.82 6.02
C TRP A 39 -9.08 3.05 6.91
N LYS A 40 -8.29 3.03 7.98
CA LYS A 40 -8.27 4.07 9.02
C LYS A 40 -7.00 4.93 8.97
N GLY A 41 -6.10 4.62 8.03
CA GLY A 41 -4.82 5.28 7.86
C GLY A 41 -4.56 5.78 6.44
N GLN A 42 -3.59 6.67 6.30
CA GLN A 42 -3.29 7.39 5.06
C GLN A 42 -2.40 6.61 4.10
N ASN A 43 -1.76 5.52 4.54
CA ASN A 43 -0.90 4.68 3.71
C ASN A 43 0.19 5.45 2.93
N ARG A 44 0.79 6.49 3.54
CA ARG A 44 1.79 7.34 2.86
C ARG A 44 2.99 6.55 2.33
N LEU A 45 3.42 5.53 3.06
CA LEU A 45 4.55 4.69 2.65
C LEU A 45 4.21 3.94 1.36
N GLY A 46 3.01 3.35 1.29
CA GLY A 46 2.53 2.64 0.10
C GLY A 46 2.50 3.53 -1.12
N PHE A 47 1.98 4.76 -0.98
CA PHE A 47 1.94 5.74 -2.08
C PHE A 47 3.34 6.18 -2.53
N ALA A 48 4.25 6.48 -1.60
CA ALA A 48 5.62 6.85 -1.93
C ALA A 48 6.34 5.74 -2.73
N LEU A 49 6.19 4.48 -2.32
CA LEU A 49 6.78 3.34 -3.01
C LEU A 49 6.17 3.10 -4.40
N MET A 50 4.88 3.38 -4.57
CA MET A 50 4.25 3.31 -5.89
C MET A 50 4.75 4.41 -6.82
N ALA A 51 4.95 5.64 -6.32
CA ALA A 51 5.55 6.72 -7.10
C ALA A 51 6.97 6.35 -7.58
N VAL A 52 7.82 5.86 -6.68
CA VAL A 52 9.17 5.39 -7.02
C VAL A 52 9.13 4.24 -8.03
N ARG A 53 8.23 3.27 -7.86
CA ARG A 53 8.06 2.17 -8.81
C ARG A 53 7.69 2.68 -10.20
N ASP A 54 6.82 3.67 -10.29
CA ASP A 54 6.33 4.18 -11.57
C ASP A 54 7.40 5.05 -12.25
N GLU A 55 8.19 5.81 -11.49
CA GLU A 55 9.40 6.50 -11.99
C GLU A 55 10.42 5.51 -12.56
N LEU A 56 10.75 4.45 -11.81
CA LEU A 56 11.70 3.42 -12.25
C LEU A 56 11.24 2.69 -13.52
N LYS A 57 9.93 2.51 -13.72
CA LYS A 57 9.41 1.94 -14.98
C LYS A 57 9.55 2.91 -16.14
N GLY A 58 9.21 4.18 -15.93
CA GLY A 58 9.39 5.22 -16.95
C GLY A 58 10.85 5.33 -17.40
N THR A 59 11.81 5.11 -16.49
CA THR A 59 13.24 5.03 -16.83
C THR A 59 13.62 3.76 -17.61
N LEU A 60 12.89 2.66 -17.44
CA LEU A 60 13.16 1.39 -18.14
C LEU A 60 12.48 1.30 -19.51
N ASP A 61 11.42 2.08 -19.73
CA ASP A 61 10.66 2.14 -20.99
C ASP A 61 11.16 3.26 -21.94
N ALA A 62 12.12 4.09 -21.50
CA ALA A 62 12.74 5.20 -22.26
C ALA A 62 14.13 4.82 -22.81
#